data_AF-A0A7S2STH0-F1
#
_entry.id   AF-A0A7S2STH0-F1
#
_cell.length_a   1.000
_cell.length_b   1.000
_cell.length_c   1.000
_cell.angle_alpha   90.00
_cell.angle_beta   90.00
_cell.angle_gamma   90.00
#
_symmetry.space_group_name_H-M   'P 1'
#
loop_
_entity.id
_entity.type
_entity.pdbx_description
1 polymer ?
#
loop_
_entity_poly.entity_id
_entity_poly.type
_entity_poly.pdbx_seq_one_letter_code
_entity_poly.pdbx_strand_id
1 'polypeptide(L)'
;VPATLAEEVELLKPDPAAQNNKFDMEAAKEVFDKCQMLGVQLVITNRSVAYASQVPAFIFDELGSTGHPVALMLRKSQLKAISSLWERVRLDAADPGRLDLPSRCDTPWFEKTFCGGKKLGTLPAGCSIWPHISELNLYDPITLLAAHPTTLLQFFKAEAKIVNGVEHLVIGISDENPGIRDTPGLKSFIMDALRHALSSTLGHAARTVEALRSGPR
;
A
#
# COMPACT_ATOMS: atom_id res chain seq x y z
N VAL A 1 -23.09 37.79 29.24
CA VAL A 1 -22.19 37.16 28.24
C VAL A 1 -22.85 35.85 27.85
N PRO A 2 -23.31 35.66 26.61
CA PRO A 2 -23.97 34.42 26.25
C PRO A 2 -22.92 33.31 26.16
N ALA A 3 -23.24 32.17 26.77
CA ALA A 3 -22.50 30.93 26.61
C ALA A 3 -22.48 30.56 25.12
N THR A 4 -21.32 30.66 24.49
CA THR A 4 -21.07 30.02 23.21
C THR A 4 -21.25 28.52 23.43
N LEU A 5 -22.31 27.96 22.85
CA LEU A 5 -22.44 26.53 22.64
C LEU A 5 -21.15 26.09 21.92
N ALA A 6 -20.26 25.42 22.64
CA ALA A 6 -19.16 24.74 21.99
C ALA A 6 -19.79 23.68 21.09
N GLU A 7 -19.75 23.89 19.78
CA GLU A 7 -20.05 22.82 18.83
C GLU A 7 -19.12 21.66 19.19
N GLU A 8 -19.71 20.50 19.53
CA GLU A 8 -18.93 19.29 19.74
C GLU A 8 -18.18 19.00 18.43
N VAL A 9 -16.87 19.21 18.44
CA VAL A 9 -16.02 18.96 17.28
C VAL A 9 -16.01 17.45 17.06
N GLU A 10 -16.63 17.01 15.95
CA GLU A 10 -16.68 15.61 15.59
C GLU A 10 -15.27 15.09 15.27
N LEU A 11 -14.73 14.21 16.11
CA LEU A 11 -13.43 13.58 15.89
C LEU A 11 -13.45 12.63 14.69
N LEU A 12 -12.31 12.51 13.99
CA LEU A 12 -12.03 11.40 13.09
C LEU A 12 -11.99 10.08 13.88
N LYS A 13 -12.50 9.01 13.27
CA LYS A 13 -12.54 7.67 13.86
C LYS A 13 -11.90 6.66 12.90
N PRO A 14 -11.24 5.61 13.42
CA PRO A 14 -10.73 4.54 12.59
C PRO A 14 -11.88 3.76 11.94
N ASP A 15 -11.75 3.47 10.64
CA ASP A 15 -12.69 2.60 9.93
C ASP A 15 -12.56 1.14 10.43
N PRO A 16 -13.63 0.51 10.96
CA PRO A 16 -13.59 -0.87 11.42
C PRO A 16 -13.36 -1.91 10.31
N ALA A 17 -13.60 -1.55 9.05
CA ALA A 17 -13.36 -2.41 7.90
C ALA A 17 -11.90 -2.36 7.39
N ALA A 18 -11.07 -1.45 7.89
CA ALA A 18 -9.67 -1.34 7.51
C ALA A 18 -8.81 -2.38 8.25
N GLN A 19 -7.97 -3.12 7.52
CA GLN A 19 -7.22 -4.25 8.08
C GLN A 19 -6.29 -3.84 9.24
N ASN A 20 -5.61 -2.70 9.13
CA ASN A 20 -4.70 -2.22 10.18
C ASN A 20 -5.45 -1.84 11.46
N ASN A 21 -6.67 -1.29 11.34
CA ASN A 21 -7.49 -0.94 12.50
C ASN A 21 -8.12 -2.20 13.11
N LYS A 22 -8.57 -3.15 12.29
CA LYS A 22 -9.18 -4.40 12.75
C LYS A 22 -8.22 -5.25 13.61
N PHE A 23 -6.91 -5.11 13.41
CA PHE A 23 -5.91 -5.84 14.20
C PHE A 23 -6.02 -5.54 15.71
N ASP A 24 -6.18 -4.27 16.07
CA ASP A 24 -6.50 -3.82 17.42
C ASP A 24 -7.33 -2.53 17.35
N MET A 25 -8.64 -2.68 17.44
CA MET A 25 -9.57 -1.56 17.26
C MET A 25 -9.50 -0.56 18.42
N GLU A 26 -9.18 -1.03 19.62
CA GLU A 26 -9.10 -0.15 20.79
C GLU A 26 -7.82 0.70 20.71
N ALA A 27 -6.69 0.09 20.35
CA ALA A 27 -5.47 0.84 20.08
C ALA A 27 -5.63 1.83 18.91
N ALA A 28 -6.34 1.44 17.84
CA ALA A 28 -6.61 2.34 16.72
C ALA A 28 -7.44 3.56 17.14
N LYS A 29 -8.47 3.37 17.98
CA LYS A 29 -9.26 4.48 18.54
C LYS A 29 -8.40 5.39 19.41
N GLU A 30 -7.61 4.80 20.32
CA GLU A 30 -6.73 5.54 21.22
C GLU A 30 -5.74 6.42 20.43
N VAL A 31 -5.12 5.90 19.36
CA VAL A 31 -4.21 6.67 18.51
C VAL A 31 -4.93 7.84 17.83
N PHE A 32 -6.10 7.60 17.24
CA PHE A 32 -6.88 8.67 16.59
C PHE A 32 -7.26 9.75 17.60
N ASP A 33 -7.77 9.37 18.76
CA ASP A 33 -8.24 10.29 19.80
C ASP A 33 -7.07 11.09 20.38
N LYS A 34 -5.99 10.42 20.80
CA LYS A 34 -4.83 11.08 21.41
C LYS A 34 -4.13 12.03 20.44
N CYS A 35 -3.94 11.64 19.18
CA CYS A 35 -3.33 12.55 18.20
C CYS A 35 -4.17 13.82 18.01
N GLN A 36 -5.49 13.69 17.87
CA GLN A 36 -6.40 14.83 17.72
C GLN A 36 -6.45 15.72 18.98
N MET A 37 -6.45 15.12 20.18
CA MET A 37 -6.45 15.85 21.45
C MET A 37 -5.12 16.57 21.71
N LEU A 38 -4.00 15.98 21.31
CA LEU A 38 -2.65 16.54 21.50
C LEU A 38 -2.23 17.52 20.39
N GLY A 39 -3.10 17.76 19.40
CA GLY A 39 -2.80 18.62 18.26
C GLY A 39 -1.75 18.05 17.30
N VAL A 40 -1.61 16.72 17.26
CA VAL A 40 -0.74 16.01 16.32
C VAL A 40 -1.53 15.72 15.05
N GLN A 41 -1.10 16.30 13.94
CA GLN A 41 -1.71 16.06 12.63
C GLN A 41 -1.69 14.57 12.28
N LEU A 42 -2.84 14.06 11.84
CA LEU A 42 -2.97 12.73 11.26
C LEU A 42 -2.89 12.86 9.75
N VAL A 43 -2.14 11.96 9.10
CA VAL A 43 -2.15 11.77 7.65
C VAL A 43 -2.62 10.35 7.37
N ILE A 44 -3.83 10.22 6.84
CA ILE A 44 -4.54 8.96 6.68
C ILE A 44 -4.64 8.63 5.20
N THR A 45 -4.11 7.48 4.80
CA THR A 45 -4.23 6.96 3.43
C THR A 45 -5.19 5.78 3.39
N ASN A 46 -6.18 5.84 2.52
CA ASN A 46 -7.13 4.76 2.30
C ASN A 46 -6.70 3.84 1.14
N ARG A 47 -7.38 2.68 1.03
CA ARG A 47 -7.09 1.69 -0.02
C ARG A 47 -7.24 2.22 -1.45
N SER A 48 -8.12 3.20 -1.67
CA SER A 48 -8.40 3.75 -3.00
C SER A 48 -7.16 4.41 -3.63
N VAL A 49 -6.25 4.93 -2.80
CA VAL A 49 -4.96 5.47 -3.27
C VAL A 49 -4.14 4.36 -3.93
N ALA A 50 -3.99 3.22 -3.24
CA ALA A 50 -3.22 2.09 -3.76
C ALA A 50 -3.83 1.49 -5.03
N TYR A 51 -5.17 1.44 -5.11
CA TYR A 51 -5.88 0.97 -6.31
C TYR A 51 -5.71 1.91 -7.50
N ALA A 52 -5.58 3.22 -7.27
CA ALA A 52 -5.34 4.17 -8.34
C ALA A 52 -3.86 4.21 -8.78
N SER A 53 -2.91 3.88 -7.91
CA SER A 53 -1.47 3.93 -8.19
C SER A 53 -0.77 2.57 -8.14
N GLN A 54 -1.42 1.53 -8.64
CA GLN A 54 -0.83 0.20 -8.72
C GLN A 54 0.44 0.20 -9.57
N VAL A 55 1.46 -0.54 -9.15
CA VAL A 55 2.69 -0.68 -9.94
C VAL A 55 2.59 -1.91 -10.83
N PRO A 56 3.21 -1.90 -12.03
CA PRO A 56 3.26 -3.07 -12.89
C PRO A 56 3.94 -4.25 -12.19
N ALA A 57 3.36 -5.44 -12.27
CA ALA A 57 3.88 -6.64 -11.59
C ALA A 57 5.28 -7.04 -12.07
N PHE A 58 5.63 -6.72 -13.33
CA PHE A 58 6.94 -7.01 -13.89
C PHE A 58 8.10 -6.39 -13.10
N ILE A 59 7.85 -5.32 -12.31
CA ILE A 59 8.90 -4.70 -11.49
C ILE A 59 9.53 -5.72 -10.53
N PHE A 60 8.76 -6.69 -10.02
CA PHE A 60 9.30 -7.72 -9.12
C PHE A 60 10.18 -8.74 -9.86
N ASP A 61 9.89 -9.03 -11.13
CA ASP A 61 10.73 -9.85 -11.99
C ASP A 61 12.01 -9.09 -12.37
N GLU A 62 11.88 -7.81 -12.73
CA GLU A 62 12.99 -6.91 -13.04
C GLU A 62 13.96 -6.81 -11.85
N LEU A 63 13.46 -6.48 -10.66
CA LEU A 63 14.26 -6.42 -9.44
C LEU A 63 14.86 -7.78 -9.10
N GLY A 64 14.10 -8.86 -9.24
CA GLY A 64 14.59 -10.22 -8.99
C GLY A 64 15.75 -10.63 -9.90
N SER A 65 15.78 -10.14 -11.15
CA SER A 65 16.86 -10.42 -12.11
C SER A 65 18.22 -9.87 -11.70
N THR A 66 18.25 -8.88 -10.79
CA THR A 66 19.51 -8.33 -10.23
C THR A 66 20.24 -9.32 -9.33
N GLY A 67 19.58 -10.38 -8.87
CA GLY A 67 20.13 -11.32 -7.88
C GLY A 67 20.24 -10.76 -6.46
N HIS A 68 19.77 -9.53 -6.21
CA HIS A 68 19.78 -8.95 -4.87
C HIS A 68 18.92 -9.79 -3.91
N PRO A 69 19.42 -10.21 -2.73
CA PRO A 69 18.71 -11.14 -1.84
C PRO A 69 17.34 -10.62 -1.39
N VAL A 70 17.24 -9.33 -1.06
CA VAL A 70 15.95 -8.68 -0.75
C VAL A 70 15.00 -8.70 -1.96
N ALA A 71 15.48 -8.43 -3.17
CA ALA A 71 14.63 -8.45 -4.36
C ALA A 71 14.08 -9.85 -4.66
N LEU A 72 14.93 -10.88 -4.54
CA LEU A 72 14.52 -12.27 -4.66
C LEU A 72 13.47 -12.66 -3.60
N MET A 73 13.67 -12.21 -2.36
CA MET A 73 12.73 -12.44 -1.26
C MET A 73 11.40 -11.73 -1.50
N LEU A 74 11.41 -10.46 -1.93
CA LEU A 74 10.21 -9.69 -2.26
C LEU A 74 9.41 -10.38 -3.37
N ARG A 75 10.07 -10.76 -4.47
CA ARG A 75 9.44 -11.48 -5.58
C ARG A 75 8.81 -12.79 -5.13
N LYS A 76 9.55 -13.60 -4.36
CA LYS A 76 9.06 -14.89 -3.84
C LYS A 76 7.85 -14.72 -2.91
N SER A 77 7.91 -13.76 -2.00
CA SER A 77 6.84 -13.46 -1.04
C SER A 77 5.59 -12.96 -1.77
N GLN A 78 5.76 -12.07 -2.74
CA GLN A 78 4.66 -11.53 -3.52
C GLN A 78 3.97 -12.61 -4.38
N LEU A 79 4.75 -13.46 -5.05
CA LEU A 79 4.24 -14.60 -5.81
C LEU A 79 3.42 -15.55 -4.93
N LYS A 80 3.95 -15.89 -3.75
CA LYS A 80 3.24 -16.77 -2.80
C LYS A 80 1.94 -16.12 -2.32
N ALA A 81 1.97 -14.85 -1.95
CA ALA A 81 0.82 -14.12 -1.45
C ALA A 81 -0.30 -14.02 -2.50
N ILE A 82 0.04 -13.64 -3.74
CA ILE A 82 -0.95 -13.46 -4.80
C ILE A 82 -1.53 -14.80 -5.26
N SER A 83 -0.73 -15.87 -5.29
CA SER A 83 -1.22 -17.24 -5.59
C SER A 83 -2.16 -17.74 -4.51
N SER A 84 -1.82 -17.52 -3.23
CA SER A 84 -2.70 -17.87 -2.11
C SER A 84 -4.01 -17.06 -2.11
N LEU A 85 -3.96 -15.79 -2.53
CA LEU A 85 -5.18 -15.00 -2.70
C LEU A 85 -6.05 -15.53 -3.84
N TRP A 86 -5.45 -15.91 -4.97
CA TRP A 86 -6.16 -16.49 -6.11
C TRP A 86 -6.94 -17.76 -5.75
N GLU A 87 -6.36 -18.66 -4.96
CA GLU A 87 -7.08 -19.85 -4.52
C GLU A 87 -8.26 -19.51 -3.60
N ARG A 88 -8.10 -18.51 -2.72
CA ARG A 88 -9.15 -18.11 -1.77
C ARG A 88 -10.32 -17.39 -2.43
N VAL A 89 -10.08 -16.53 -3.43
CA VAL A 89 -11.16 -15.79 -4.11
C VAL A 89 -12.08 -16.69 -4.95
N ARG A 90 -11.66 -17.94 -5.20
CA ARG A 90 -12.42 -18.97 -5.93
C ARG A 90 -13.31 -19.81 -5.02
N LEU A 91 -13.12 -19.73 -3.71
CA LEU A 91 -13.96 -20.40 -2.73
C LEU A 91 -15.26 -19.61 -2.51
N ASP A 92 -16.32 -20.33 -2.13
CA ASP A 92 -17.60 -19.73 -1.79
C ASP A 92 -17.47 -18.73 -0.64
N ALA A 93 -18.30 -17.67 -0.62
CA ALA A 93 -18.17 -16.58 0.35
C ALA A 93 -18.27 -17.02 1.83
N ALA A 94 -18.93 -18.15 2.10
CA ALA A 94 -19.05 -18.74 3.43
C ALA A 94 -17.97 -19.79 3.75
N ASP A 95 -17.08 -20.10 2.81
CA ASP A 95 -16.05 -21.12 2.98
C ASP A 95 -14.99 -20.65 3.99
N PRO A 96 -14.70 -21.43 5.05
CA PRO A 96 -13.72 -21.05 6.07
C PRO A 96 -12.29 -20.90 5.51
N GLY A 97 -11.98 -21.53 4.38
CA GLY A 97 -10.71 -21.40 3.66
C GLY A 97 -10.47 -19.99 3.10
N ARG A 98 -11.50 -19.14 3.02
CA ARG A 98 -11.34 -17.71 2.68
C ARG A 98 -10.65 -16.91 3.78
N LEU A 99 -10.61 -17.43 5.02
CA LEU A 99 -10.11 -16.72 6.19
C LEU A 99 -10.88 -15.40 6.38
N ASP A 100 -10.18 -14.29 6.60
CA ASP A 100 -10.76 -12.93 6.75
C ASP A 100 -11.09 -12.23 5.42
N LEU A 101 -11.07 -12.92 4.28
CA LEU A 101 -11.31 -12.30 2.99
C LEU A 101 -12.79 -11.89 2.83
N PRO A 102 -13.11 -10.60 2.64
CA PRO A 102 -14.50 -10.15 2.51
C PRO A 102 -15.24 -10.85 1.37
N SER A 103 -16.56 -11.01 1.49
CA SER A 103 -17.40 -11.65 0.46
C SER A 103 -17.26 -10.99 -0.91
N ARG A 104 -17.17 -9.65 -0.94
CA ARG A 104 -16.94 -8.84 -2.16
C ARG A 104 -15.60 -9.11 -2.87
N CYS A 105 -14.65 -9.76 -2.22
CA CYS A 105 -13.34 -10.08 -2.80
C CYS A 105 -13.41 -11.48 -3.42
N ASP A 106 -14.05 -11.58 -4.57
CA ASP A 106 -14.27 -12.79 -5.36
C ASP A 106 -13.38 -12.82 -6.61
N THR A 107 -13.62 -13.79 -7.50
CA THR A 107 -12.85 -13.96 -8.73
C THR A 107 -12.97 -12.74 -9.67
N PRO A 108 -14.17 -12.21 -9.99
CA PRO A 108 -14.30 -10.96 -10.75
C PRO A 108 -13.55 -9.77 -10.14
N TRP A 109 -13.58 -9.62 -8.82
CA TRP A 109 -12.80 -8.60 -8.13
C TRP A 109 -11.30 -8.79 -8.36
N PHE A 110 -10.79 -10.01 -8.18
CA PHE A 110 -9.37 -10.31 -8.38
C PHE A 110 -8.92 -10.01 -9.82
N GLU A 111 -9.70 -10.45 -10.81
CA GLU A 111 -9.41 -10.22 -12.23
C GLU A 111 -9.37 -8.73 -12.56
N LYS A 112 -10.32 -7.95 -12.03
CA LYS A 112 -10.34 -6.49 -12.18
C LYS A 112 -9.14 -5.83 -11.49
N THR A 113 -8.85 -6.22 -10.25
CA THR A 113 -7.84 -5.55 -9.41
C THR A 113 -6.41 -5.91 -9.78
N PHE A 114 -6.13 -7.13 -10.25
CA PHE A 114 -4.76 -7.59 -10.45
C PHE A 114 -4.44 -8.02 -11.89
N CYS A 115 -5.45 -8.32 -12.70
CA CYS A 115 -5.26 -8.88 -14.05
C CYS A 115 -5.72 -7.93 -15.18
N GLY A 116 -5.94 -6.65 -14.87
CA GLY A 116 -6.40 -5.65 -15.83
C GLY A 116 -7.79 -5.95 -16.39
N GLY A 117 -8.64 -6.66 -15.62
CA GLY A 117 -9.99 -7.05 -16.03
C GLY A 117 -10.05 -8.26 -16.97
N LYS A 118 -8.94 -8.95 -17.22
CA LYS A 118 -8.92 -10.17 -18.02
C LYS A 118 -9.64 -11.29 -17.28
N LYS A 119 -10.66 -11.87 -17.92
CA LYS A 119 -11.35 -13.06 -17.42
C LYS A 119 -10.47 -14.28 -17.61
N LEU A 120 -10.00 -14.87 -16.52
CA LEU A 120 -9.09 -16.03 -16.53
C LEU A 120 -9.84 -17.34 -16.56
N GLY A 121 -11.09 -17.37 -16.10
CA GLY A 121 -11.87 -18.60 -15.98
C GLY A 121 -11.17 -19.62 -15.07
N THR A 122 -11.23 -20.90 -15.43
CA THR A 122 -10.50 -21.94 -14.69
C THR A 122 -9.11 -22.09 -15.27
N LEU A 123 -8.09 -21.77 -14.46
CA LEU A 123 -6.71 -22.10 -14.80
C LEU A 123 -6.47 -23.61 -14.60
N PRO A 124 -5.68 -24.28 -15.47
CA PRO A 124 -5.33 -25.67 -15.28
C PRO A 124 -4.62 -25.91 -13.94
N ALA A 125 -4.77 -27.10 -13.38
CA ALA A 125 -4.12 -27.46 -12.13
C ALA A 125 -2.59 -27.32 -12.25
N GLY A 126 -1.98 -26.63 -11.28
CA GLY A 126 -0.53 -26.39 -11.26
C GLY A 126 -0.05 -25.18 -12.10
N CYS A 127 -0.94 -24.50 -12.83
CA CYS A 127 -0.58 -23.26 -13.51
C CYS A 127 -0.38 -22.11 -12.50
N SER A 128 0.71 -21.36 -12.68
CA SER A 128 0.96 -20.14 -11.90
C SER A 128 0.03 -19.02 -12.34
N ILE A 129 -0.55 -18.30 -11.38
CA ILE A 129 -1.32 -17.08 -11.65
C ILE A 129 -0.43 -15.91 -12.09
N TRP A 130 0.88 -15.94 -11.76
CA TRP A 130 1.81 -14.83 -11.95
C TRP A 130 1.83 -14.22 -13.35
N PRO A 131 1.86 -15.00 -14.45
CA PRO A 131 1.88 -14.44 -15.81
C PRO A 131 0.62 -13.64 -16.17
N HIS A 132 -0.44 -13.78 -15.39
CA HIS A 132 -1.71 -13.07 -15.58
C HIS A 132 -1.83 -11.80 -14.71
N ILE A 133 -0.91 -11.60 -13.76
CA ILE A 133 -0.90 -10.41 -12.92
C ILE A 133 -0.29 -9.24 -13.69
N SER A 134 -1.06 -8.17 -13.90
CA SER A 134 -0.60 -6.95 -14.56
C SER A 134 -0.09 -5.93 -13.56
N GLU A 135 -0.79 -5.76 -12.44
CA GLU A 135 -0.57 -4.66 -11.50
C GLU A 135 -0.72 -5.14 -10.04
N LEU A 136 0.00 -4.47 -9.14
CA LEU A 136 0.04 -4.80 -7.71
C LEU A 136 -0.10 -3.55 -6.84
N ASN A 137 -0.82 -3.70 -5.73
CA ASN A 137 -1.04 -2.64 -4.74
C ASN A 137 0.15 -2.53 -3.78
N LEU A 138 0.65 -1.31 -3.52
CA LEU A 138 1.71 -1.04 -2.56
C LEU A 138 1.25 -0.05 -1.48
N TYR A 139 0.49 -0.52 -0.50
CA TYR A 139 -0.12 0.33 0.54
C TYR A 139 0.91 1.05 1.42
N ASP A 140 1.86 0.32 2.01
CA ASP A 140 2.80 0.91 2.97
C ASP A 140 3.81 1.86 2.30
N PRO A 141 4.37 1.56 1.11
CA PRO A 141 5.18 2.55 0.39
C PRO A 141 4.43 3.84 0.09
N ILE A 142 3.15 3.76 -0.30
CA ILE A 142 2.31 4.95 -0.53
C ILE A 142 2.11 5.72 0.76
N THR A 143 1.83 5.03 1.87
CA THR A 143 1.67 5.65 3.20
C THR A 143 2.93 6.39 3.62
N LEU A 144 4.11 5.79 3.40
CA LEU A 144 5.40 6.41 3.68
C LEU A 144 5.62 7.68 2.83
N LEU A 145 5.27 7.64 1.54
CA LEU A 145 5.36 8.81 0.66
C LEU A 145 4.36 9.91 1.05
N ALA A 146 3.16 9.55 1.51
CA ALA A 146 2.20 10.51 2.01
C ALA A 146 2.66 11.17 3.33
N ALA A 147 3.45 10.47 4.15
CA ALA A 147 3.98 11.01 5.40
C ALA A 147 5.10 12.05 5.19
N HIS A 148 5.78 12.05 4.04
CA HIS A 148 6.86 12.99 3.76
C HIS A 148 6.34 14.26 3.05
N PRO A 149 6.58 15.49 3.59
CA PRO A 149 5.94 16.71 3.10
C PRO A 149 6.11 16.99 1.60
N THR A 150 7.31 16.77 1.05
CA THR A 150 7.57 17.03 -0.37
C THR A 150 6.76 16.11 -1.28
N THR A 151 6.69 14.84 -0.95
CA THR A 151 5.97 13.83 -1.75
C THR A 151 4.46 13.92 -1.52
N LEU A 152 4.03 14.32 -0.31
CA LEU A 152 2.64 14.70 -0.01
C LEU A 152 2.15 15.82 -0.95
N LEU A 153 2.90 16.93 -1.00
CA LEU A 153 2.58 18.08 -1.84
C LEU A 153 2.70 17.77 -3.34
N GLN A 154 3.66 16.94 -3.73
CA GLN A 154 3.87 16.59 -5.13
C GLN A 154 2.78 15.65 -5.66
N PHE A 155 2.44 14.59 -4.92
CA PHE A 155 1.65 13.48 -5.47
C PHE A 155 0.21 13.40 -4.96
N PHE A 156 -0.13 13.96 -3.79
CA PHE A 156 -1.39 13.61 -3.11
C PHE A 156 -2.30 14.80 -2.79
N LYS A 157 -3.52 14.77 -3.32
CA LYS A 157 -4.59 15.70 -2.92
C LYS A 157 -5.32 15.13 -1.71
N ALA A 158 -4.97 15.62 -0.52
CA ALA A 158 -5.68 15.31 0.72
C ALA A 158 -6.92 16.20 0.90
N GLU A 159 -7.98 15.64 1.48
CA GLU A 159 -9.05 16.40 2.10
C GLU A 159 -8.67 16.69 3.55
N ALA A 160 -8.85 17.94 3.99
CA ALA A 160 -8.54 18.35 5.35
C ALA A 160 -9.81 18.34 6.22
N LYS A 161 -9.70 17.77 7.43
CA LYS A 161 -10.67 17.95 8.51
C LYS A 161 -10.00 18.68 9.65
N ILE A 162 -10.55 19.83 10.04
CA ILE A 162 -10.03 20.60 11.17
C ILE A 162 -10.62 20.05 12.46
N VAL A 163 -9.75 19.68 13.40
CA VAL A 163 -10.14 19.26 14.75
C VAL A 163 -9.30 20.06 15.73
N ASN A 164 -9.95 20.80 16.63
CA ASN A 164 -9.28 21.67 17.61
C ASN A 164 -8.23 22.62 17.00
N GLY A 165 -8.49 23.14 15.80
CA GLY A 165 -7.59 24.06 15.09
C GLY A 165 -6.41 23.40 14.37
N VAL A 166 -6.30 22.06 14.40
CA VAL A 166 -5.29 21.30 13.64
C VAL A 166 -5.93 20.64 12.44
N GLU A 167 -5.29 20.76 11.27
CA GLU A 167 -5.70 20.05 10.06
C GLU A 167 -5.26 18.60 10.14
N HIS A 168 -6.21 17.68 9.99
CA HIS A 168 -5.97 16.25 9.76
C HIS A 168 -6.27 15.93 8.30
N LEU A 169 -5.37 15.18 7.66
CA LEU A 169 -5.37 14.96 6.22
C LEU A 169 -5.86 13.54 5.91
N VAL A 170 -6.83 13.42 5.00
CA VAL A 170 -7.35 12.14 4.52
C VAL A 170 -7.18 12.05 3.01
N ILE A 171 -6.55 10.97 2.54
CA ILE A 171 -6.21 10.75 1.14
C ILE A 171 -6.93 9.47 0.66
N GLY A 172 -7.62 9.57 -0.47
CA GLY A 172 -8.39 8.47 -1.04
C GLY A 172 -9.75 8.30 -0.39
N ILE A 173 -10.56 9.35 -0.40
CA ILE A 173 -11.92 9.33 0.18
C ILE A 173 -12.80 8.26 -0.47
N SER A 174 -12.63 8.04 -1.77
CA SER A 174 -13.34 6.99 -2.51
C SER A 174 -12.54 6.51 -3.71
N ASP A 175 -13.05 5.50 -4.42
CA ASP A 175 -12.44 5.01 -5.65
C ASP A 175 -12.53 6.04 -6.79
N GLU A 176 -13.54 6.92 -6.77
CA GLU A 176 -13.72 8.04 -7.70
C GLU A 176 -12.85 9.25 -7.32
N ASN A 177 -12.53 9.41 -6.04
CA ASN A 177 -11.63 10.44 -5.54
C ASN A 177 -10.44 9.80 -4.77
N PRO A 178 -9.49 9.20 -5.50
CA PRO A 178 -8.35 8.51 -4.89
C PRO A 178 -7.33 9.47 -4.28
N GLY A 179 -7.49 10.79 -4.42
CA GLY A 179 -6.61 11.78 -3.80
C GLY A 179 -5.20 11.81 -4.38
N ILE A 180 -5.03 11.52 -5.68
CA ILE A 180 -3.72 11.55 -6.37
C ILE A 180 -3.72 12.67 -7.41
N ARG A 181 -2.70 13.53 -7.38
CA ARG A 181 -2.50 14.64 -8.33
C ARG A 181 -1.88 14.17 -9.65
N ASP A 182 -0.89 13.29 -9.55
CA ASP A 182 -0.10 12.78 -10.68
C ASP A 182 0.15 11.28 -10.52
N THR A 183 -0.79 10.47 -11.02
CA THR A 183 -0.69 9.01 -10.95
C THR A 183 0.52 8.46 -11.72
N PRO A 184 0.77 8.84 -13.00
CA PRO A 184 1.96 8.38 -13.70
C PRO A 184 3.27 8.74 -12.99
N GLY A 185 3.39 9.98 -12.49
CA GLY A 185 4.58 10.43 -11.77
C GLY A 185 4.79 9.67 -10.47
N LEU A 186 3.73 9.43 -9.67
CA LEU A 186 3.82 8.63 -8.46
C LEU A 186 4.26 7.19 -8.74
N LYS A 187 3.67 6.55 -9.77
CA LYS A 187 4.08 5.19 -10.18
C LYS A 187 5.55 5.15 -10.60
N SER A 188 6.00 6.11 -11.42
CA SER A 188 7.41 6.21 -11.83
C SER A 188 8.32 6.38 -10.63
N PHE A 189 7.98 7.31 -9.73
CA PHE A 189 8.76 7.60 -8.54
C PHE A 189 8.94 6.35 -7.66
N ILE A 190 7.87 5.59 -7.42
CA ILE A 190 7.94 4.35 -6.64
C ILE A 190 8.87 3.33 -7.32
N MET A 191 8.70 3.11 -8.63
CA MET A 191 9.54 2.15 -9.37
C MET A 191 11.02 2.57 -9.36
N ASP A 192 11.30 3.85 -9.56
CA ASP A 192 12.67 4.37 -9.58
C ASP A 192 13.30 4.34 -8.18
N ALA A 193 12.54 4.62 -7.12
CA ALA A 193 13.00 4.47 -5.75
C ALA A 193 13.38 3.01 -5.43
N LEU A 194 12.57 2.04 -5.85
CA LEU A 194 12.86 0.61 -5.67
C LEU A 194 14.14 0.20 -6.42
N ARG A 195 14.28 0.60 -7.69
CA ARG A 195 15.49 0.34 -8.50
C ARG A 195 16.72 0.96 -7.87
N HIS A 196 16.63 2.23 -7.46
CA HIS A 196 17.75 2.98 -6.91
C HIS A 196 18.21 2.40 -5.57
N ALA A 197 17.27 2.08 -4.67
CA ALA A 197 17.59 1.50 -3.37
C ALA A 197 18.35 0.17 -3.51
N LEU A 198 17.94 -0.70 -4.43
CA LEU A 198 18.58 -2.01 -4.61
C LEU A 198 19.87 -1.95 -5.44
N SER A 199 20.00 -1.00 -6.37
CA SER A 199 21.23 -0.81 -7.14
C SER A 199 22.33 -0.18 -6.30
N SER A 200 21.97 0.79 -5.46
CA SER A 200 22.93 1.49 -4.58
C SER A 200 23.53 0.55 -3.52
N THR A 201 22.77 -0.41 -3.00
CA THR A 201 23.26 -1.41 -2.04
C THR A 201 24.24 -2.39 -2.67
N LEU A 202 24.00 -2.87 -3.89
CA LEU A 202 24.96 -3.73 -4.62
C LEU A 202 26.27 -2.97 -4.89
N GLY A 203 26.16 -1.71 -5.32
CA GLY A 203 27.33 -0.86 -5.54
C GLY A 203 28.13 -0.64 -4.25
N HIS A 204 27.46 -0.44 -3.11
CA HIS A 204 28.13 -0.34 -1.82
C HIS A 204 28.83 -1.65 -1.44
N ALA A 205 28.14 -2.78 -1.53
CA ALA A 205 28.70 -4.10 -1.21
C ALA A 205 29.93 -4.43 -2.06
N ALA A 206 29.90 -4.16 -3.37
CA ALA A 206 31.04 -4.38 -4.26
C ALA A 206 32.27 -3.57 -3.84
N ARG A 207 32.08 -2.28 -3.52
CA ARG A 207 33.16 -1.40 -3.03
C ARG A 207 33.72 -1.87 -1.68
N THR A 208 32.87 -2.33 -0.77
CA THR A 208 33.32 -2.90 0.51
C THR A 208 34.18 -4.14 0.32
N VAL A 209 33.77 -5.06 -0.58
CA VAL A 209 34.56 -6.26 -0.89
C VAL A 209 35.89 -5.90 -1.53
N GLU A 210 35.91 -4.92 -2.44
CA GLU A 210 37.13 -4.43 -3.07
C GLU A 210 38.09 -3.79 -2.07
N ALA A 211 37.59 -2.96 -1.15
CA ALA A 211 38.36 -2.37 -0.05
C ALA A 211 38.95 -3.44 0.88
N LEU A 212 38.20 -4.50 1.19
CA LEU A 212 38.70 -5.63 1.99
C LEU A 212 39.78 -6.44 1.26
N ARG A 213 39.68 -6.57 -0.07
CA ARG A 213 40.69 -7.27 -0.90
C ARG A 213 41.96 -6.45 -1.12
N SER A 214 41.87 -5.12 -1.03
CA SER A 214 42.97 -4.18 -1.22
C SER A 214 43.62 -3.72 0.09
N GLY A 215 43.45 -4.49 1.18
CA GLY A 215 44.00 -4.20 2.52
C GLY A 215 45.48 -3.76 2.54
N PRO A 216 45.91 -3.06 3.60
CA PRO A 216 47.13 -2.25 3.62
C PRO A 216 48.37 -3.08 3.27
N ARG A 217 49.15 -2.58 2.30
CA ARG A 217 50.46 -3.11 1.96
C ARG A 217 51.47 -2.84 3.08
#